data_AF-A0A3A9UK53-F1
#
_entry.id   AF-A0A3A9UK53-F1
#
_cell.length_a   1.000
_cell.length_b   1.000
_cell.length_c   1.000
_cell.angle_alpha   90.00
_cell.angle_beta   90.00
_cell.angle_gamma   90.00
#
_symmetry.space_group_name_H-M   'P 1'
#
loop_
_entity.id
_entity.type
_entity.pdbx_description
1 polymer ?
#
loop_
_entity_poly.entity_id
_entity_poly.type
_entity_poly.pdbx_seq_one_letter_code
_entity_poly.pdbx_strand_id
1 'polypeptide(L)'
;MKTMTNNLKYFSGLTLIFSIIFFYYLYSDITIQSYNKIWIYAILYGMTLFISGLILGYKDPVRNSIYDLGFQYHLTTFIIVNCIGFIASLIAMGINLKTLLTSIMPIIFWGLGLLIHYYFSLKSIKGINKKEIFD
;
A
#
# COMPACT_ATOMS: atom_id res chain seq x y z
N MET A 1 -3.65 -9.02 16.74
CA MET A 1 -3.83 -9.54 15.38
C MET A 1 -3.82 -11.06 15.45
N LYS A 2 -4.89 -11.76 15.05
CA LYS A 2 -4.72 -13.16 14.63
C LYS A 2 -3.72 -13.15 13.46
N THR A 3 -2.85 -14.14 13.42
CA THR A 3 -1.75 -14.34 12.47
C THR A 3 -2.09 -13.85 11.05
N MET A 4 -1.19 -13.09 10.41
CA MET A 4 -1.31 -12.71 8.99
C MET A 4 -1.66 -13.95 8.14
N THR A 5 -2.68 -13.82 7.29
CA THR A 5 -3.07 -14.90 6.37
C THR A 5 -1.95 -15.16 5.38
N ASN A 6 -1.89 -16.38 4.84
CA ASN A 6 -0.88 -16.70 3.83
C ASN A 6 -1.04 -15.82 2.58
N ASN A 7 -2.27 -15.50 2.17
CA ASN A 7 -2.53 -14.59 1.06
C ASN A 7 -1.99 -13.19 1.33
N LEU A 8 -2.22 -12.64 2.53
CA LEU A 8 -1.66 -11.35 2.90
C LEU A 8 -0.13 -11.39 2.90
N LYS A 9 0.51 -12.48 3.37
CA LYS A 9 1.97 -12.66 3.30
C LYS A 9 2.49 -12.69 1.86
N TYR A 10 1.83 -13.44 0.97
CA TYR A 10 2.18 -13.46 -0.45
C TYR A 10 2.02 -12.08 -1.09
N PHE A 11 0.93 -11.39 -0.77
CA PHE A 11 0.70 -10.02 -1.23
C PHE A 11 1.78 -9.07 -0.70
N SER A 12 2.17 -9.18 0.57
CA SER A 12 3.28 -8.40 1.15
C SER A 12 4.59 -8.65 0.39
N GLY A 13 4.92 -9.92 0.12
CA GLY A 13 6.13 -10.28 -0.63
C GLY A 13 6.14 -9.73 -2.05
N LEU A 14 5.02 -9.88 -2.78
CA LEU A 14 4.86 -9.29 -4.12
C LEU A 14 4.98 -7.77 -4.07
N THR A 15 4.29 -7.13 -3.13
CA THR A 15 4.34 -5.67 -2.96
C THR A 15 5.76 -5.20 -2.70
N LEU A 16 6.52 -5.90 -1.85
CA LEU A 16 7.91 -5.57 -1.55
C LEU A 16 8.78 -5.64 -2.81
N ILE A 17 8.74 -6.77 -3.53
CA ILE A 17 9.55 -6.98 -4.73
C ILE A 17 9.21 -5.92 -5.79
N PHE A 18 7.92 -5.75 -6.10
CA PHE A 18 7.52 -4.77 -7.11
C PHE A 18 7.79 -3.32 -6.69
N SER A 19 7.71 -2.99 -5.39
CA SER A 19 8.08 -1.65 -4.89
C SER A 19 9.55 -1.37 -5.14
N ILE A 20 10.44 -2.33 -4.83
CA ILE A 20 11.88 -2.18 -5.03
C ILE A 20 12.18 -1.95 -6.52
N ILE A 21 11.59 -2.77 -7.40
CA ILE A 21 11.76 -2.64 -8.85
C ILE A 21 11.23 -1.29 -9.35
N PHE A 22 10.02 -0.92 -8.94
CA PHE A 22 9.40 0.34 -9.35
C PHE A 22 10.24 1.55 -8.93
N PHE A 23 10.65 1.63 -7.67
CA PHE A 23 11.42 2.77 -7.17
C PHE A 23 12.84 2.82 -7.75
N TYR A 24 13.45 1.67 -8.04
CA TYR A 24 14.73 1.62 -8.75
C TYR A 24 14.62 2.33 -10.12
N TYR A 25 13.66 1.94 -10.95
CA TYR A 25 13.48 2.55 -12.27
C TYR A 25 13.00 4.00 -12.19
N LEU A 26 12.09 4.31 -11.26
CA LEU A 26 11.60 5.66 -11.03
C LEU A 26 12.76 6.63 -10.75
N TYR A 27 13.60 6.30 -9.78
CA TYR A 27 14.70 7.19 -9.41
C TYR A 27 15.82 7.19 -10.45
N SER A 28 16.08 6.06 -11.13
CA SER A 28 17.02 6.03 -12.25
C SER A 28 16.62 6.98 -13.38
N ASP A 29 15.32 7.07 -13.70
CA ASP A 29 14.85 7.97 -14.75
C ASP A 29 14.71 9.42 -14.27
N ILE A 30 14.42 9.66 -12.98
CA ILE A 30 14.43 11.01 -12.40
C ILE A 30 15.84 11.61 -12.41
N THR A 31 16.87 10.84 -12.07
CA THR A 31 18.26 11.36 -11.99
C THR A 31 18.82 11.77 -13.35
N ILE A 32 18.42 11.08 -14.42
CA ILE A 32 18.78 11.43 -15.80
C ILE A 32 17.75 12.33 -16.51
N GLN A 33 16.74 12.82 -15.79
CA GLN A 33 15.66 13.69 -16.30
C GLN A 33 14.83 13.06 -17.44
N SER A 34 14.73 11.72 -17.49
CA SER A 34 13.96 10.96 -18.49
C SER A 34 12.52 10.71 -18.02
N TYR A 35 11.71 11.76 -17.93
CA TYR A 35 10.36 11.67 -17.35
C TYR A 35 9.34 10.89 -18.20
N ASN A 36 9.58 10.76 -19.51
CA ASN A 36 8.64 10.15 -20.46
C ASN A 36 8.35 8.67 -20.20
N LYS A 37 9.16 7.95 -19.43
CA LYS A 37 8.96 6.52 -19.15
C LYS A 37 8.29 6.27 -17.79
N ILE A 38 8.26 7.28 -16.92
CA ILE A 38 7.77 7.15 -15.54
C ILE A 38 6.32 6.69 -15.49
N TRP A 39 5.46 7.21 -16.38
CA TRP A 39 4.05 6.83 -16.42
C TRP A 39 3.85 5.36 -16.78
N ILE A 40 4.73 4.78 -17.63
CA ILE A 40 4.67 3.36 -18.01
C ILE A 40 4.91 2.50 -16.77
N TYR A 41 5.98 2.78 -16.02
CA TYR A 41 6.28 2.03 -14.80
C TYR A 41 5.19 2.21 -13.75
N ALA A 42 4.65 3.42 -13.60
CA ALA A 42 3.59 3.71 -12.65
C ALA A 42 2.30 2.93 -12.96
N ILE A 43 1.88 2.88 -14.23
CA ILE A 43 0.71 2.11 -14.66
C ILE A 43 0.95 0.62 -14.43
N LEU A 44 2.08 0.07 -14.91
CA LEU A 44 2.39 -1.35 -14.76
C LEU A 44 2.44 -1.76 -13.29
N TYR A 45 3.10 -0.95 -12.46
CA TYR A 45 3.19 -1.17 -11.02
C TYR A 45 1.82 -1.10 -10.34
N GLY A 46 1.04 -0.05 -10.62
CA GLY A 46 -0.31 0.14 -10.07
C GLY A 46 -1.24 -1.00 -10.46
N MET A 47 -1.26 -1.41 -11.73
CA MET A 47 -2.06 -2.55 -12.21
C MET A 47 -1.63 -3.85 -11.55
N THR A 48 -0.33 -4.08 -11.42
CA THR A 48 0.21 -5.31 -10.80
C THR A 48 -0.23 -5.42 -9.35
N LEU A 49 -0.09 -4.36 -8.55
CA LEU A 49 -0.54 -4.36 -7.16
C LEU A 49 -2.05 -4.44 -7.03
N PHE A 50 -2.79 -3.71 -7.87
CA PHE A 50 -4.24 -3.73 -7.85
C PHE A 50 -4.80 -5.12 -8.16
N ILE A 51 -4.35 -5.74 -9.26
CA ILE A 51 -4.78 -7.09 -9.65
C ILE A 51 -4.36 -8.12 -8.59
N SER A 52 -3.12 -8.03 -8.07
CA SER A 52 -2.65 -8.95 -7.03
C SER A 52 -3.48 -8.84 -5.75
N GLY A 53 -3.77 -7.62 -5.30
CA GLY A 53 -4.61 -7.36 -4.14
C GLY A 53 -6.04 -7.84 -4.34
N LEU A 54 -6.63 -7.61 -5.52
CA LEU A 54 -7.96 -8.11 -5.87
C LEU A 54 -8.02 -9.64 -5.82
N ILE A 55 -7.07 -10.33 -6.47
CA ILE A 55 -7.09 -11.80 -6.54
C ILE A 55 -6.83 -12.44 -5.16
N LEU A 56 -5.79 -11.99 -4.46
CA LEU A 56 -5.40 -12.57 -3.17
C LEU A 56 -6.40 -12.22 -2.07
N GLY A 57 -6.93 -11.00 -2.08
CA GLY A 57 -7.99 -10.56 -1.16
C GLY A 57 -9.30 -11.28 -1.42
N TYR A 58 -9.70 -11.50 -2.68
CA TYR A 58 -10.91 -12.25 -3.01
C TYR A 58 -10.84 -13.71 -2.54
N LYS A 59 -9.65 -14.33 -2.67
CA LYS A 59 -9.37 -15.73 -2.30
C LYS A 59 -8.98 -15.91 -0.82
N ASP A 60 -8.97 -14.85 -0.02
CA ASP A 60 -8.50 -14.94 1.36
C ASP A 60 -9.50 -15.72 2.23
N PRO A 61 -9.06 -16.73 3.00
CA PRO A 61 -9.95 -17.54 3.83
C PRO A 61 -10.70 -16.74 4.90
N VAL A 62 -10.20 -15.57 5.30
CA VAL A 62 -10.86 -14.72 6.31
C VAL A 62 -11.68 -13.58 5.69
N ARG A 63 -11.94 -13.62 4.39
CA ARG A 63 -12.70 -12.57 3.68
C ARG A 63 -14.10 -12.30 4.24
N ASN A 64 -14.76 -13.32 4.75
CA ASN A 64 -16.08 -13.20 5.38
C ASN A 64 -16.01 -13.04 6.91
N SER A 65 -14.81 -12.88 7.48
CA SER A 65 -14.65 -12.68 8.92
C SER A 65 -15.04 -11.25 9.33
N ILE A 66 -15.19 -11.06 10.64
CA ILE A 66 -15.41 -9.75 11.28
C ILE A 66 -14.26 -8.75 11.07
N TYR A 67 -13.10 -9.21 10.60
CA TYR A 67 -11.95 -8.35 10.35
C TYR A 67 -12.06 -7.70 8.98
N ASP A 68 -11.84 -6.39 8.90
CA ASP A 68 -11.75 -5.71 7.61
C ASP A 68 -10.47 -6.11 6.89
N LEU A 69 -10.59 -7.14 6.06
CA LEU A 69 -9.55 -7.61 5.18
C LEU A 69 -9.07 -6.51 4.22
N GLY A 70 -9.98 -5.67 3.72
CA GLY A 70 -9.64 -4.58 2.81
C GLY A 70 -8.67 -3.60 3.47
N PHE A 71 -8.94 -3.21 4.72
CA PHE A 71 -8.05 -2.37 5.49
C PHE A 71 -6.64 -2.99 5.65
N GLN A 72 -6.54 -4.29 5.94
CA GLN A 72 -5.23 -4.95 6.12
C GLN A 72 -4.36 -4.92 4.86
N TYR A 73 -4.96 -5.09 3.68
CA TYR A 73 -4.25 -4.99 2.41
C TYR A 73 -3.80 -3.55 2.15
N HIS A 74 -4.68 -2.56 2.38
CA HIS A 74 -4.30 -1.14 2.26
C HIS A 74 -3.20 -0.73 3.24
N LEU A 75 -3.28 -1.18 4.50
CA LEU A 75 -2.25 -0.92 5.52
C LEU A 75 -0.90 -1.54 5.11
N THR A 76 -0.93 -2.77 4.60
CA THR A 76 0.27 -3.48 4.13
C THR A 76 0.91 -2.75 2.95
N THR A 77 0.11 -2.36 1.95
CA THR A 77 0.59 -1.55 0.82
C THR A 77 1.15 -0.23 1.31
N PHE A 78 0.45 0.47 2.20
CA PHE A 78 0.92 1.74 2.75
C PHE A 78 2.29 1.61 3.40
N ILE A 79 2.48 0.64 4.31
CA ILE A 79 3.75 0.47 5.02
C ILE A 79 4.87 0.17 4.02
N ILE A 80 4.70 -0.85 3.19
CA ILE A 80 5.78 -1.32 2.30
C ILE A 80 6.15 -0.23 1.29
N VAL A 81 5.17 0.33 0.59
CA VAL A 81 5.43 1.28 -0.51
C VAL A 81 6.07 2.55 0.03
N ASN A 82 5.61 3.07 1.15
CA ASN A 82 6.19 4.29 1.74
C ASN A 82 7.57 4.04 2.34
N CYS A 83 7.80 2.91 3.01
CA CYS A 83 9.13 2.59 3.53
C CYS A 83 10.15 2.43 2.39
N ILE A 84 9.83 1.66 1.35
CA ILE A 84 10.73 1.46 0.22
C ILE A 84 10.93 2.76 -0.56
N GLY A 85 9.86 3.51 -0.82
CA GLY A 85 9.93 4.80 -1.51
C GLY A 85 10.78 5.83 -0.77
N PHE A 86 10.61 5.91 0.55
CA PHE A 86 11.41 6.78 1.41
C PHE A 86 12.88 6.37 1.38
N ILE A 87 13.21 5.09 1.60
CA ILE A 87 14.60 4.61 1.56
C ILE A 87 15.23 4.85 0.19
N ALA A 88 14.53 4.50 -0.90
CA ALA A 88 15.02 4.70 -2.25
C ALA A 88 15.27 6.17 -2.58
N SER A 89 14.43 7.09 -2.09
CA SER A 89 14.63 8.53 -2.25
C SER A 89 15.92 9.01 -1.61
N LEU A 90 16.23 8.53 -0.40
CA LEU A 90 17.43 8.93 0.33
C LEU A 90 18.68 8.42 -0.37
N ILE A 91 18.63 7.20 -0.91
CA ILE A 91 19.73 6.61 -1.68
C ILE A 91 19.97 7.39 -2.97
N ALA A 92 18.90 7.68 -3.73
CA ALA A 92 19.04 8.27 -5.06
C ALA A 92 19.29 9.78 -5.07
N MET A 93 18.71 10.52 -4.13
CA MET A 93 18.75 11.98 -4.10
C MET A 93 19.60 12.55 -2.95
N GLY A 94 20.14 11.68 -2.10
CA GLY A 94 20.90 12.05 -0.91
C GLY A 94 20.03 12.57 0.24
N ILE A 95 20.62 12.60 1.44
CA ILE A 95 19.95 13.04 2.66
C ILE A 95 20.06 14.56 2.79
N ASN A 96 18.99 15.27 2.47
CA ASN A 96 18.86 16.71 2.69
C ASN A 96 17.40 17.08 2.97
N LEU A 97 17.16 18.31 3.44
CA LEU A 97 15.83 18.77 3.82
C LEU A 97 14.82 18.66 2.65
N LYS A 98 15.25 18.98 1.42
CA LYS A 98 14.38 18.90 0.23
C LYS A 98 13.98 17.44 -0.05
N THR A 99 14.92 16.50 -0.05
CA THR A 99 14.62 15.07 -0.21
C THR A 99 13.68 14.59 0.90
N LEU A 100 13.95 14.94 2.15
CA LEU A 100 13.11 14.53 3.29
C LEU A 100 11.67 15.05 3.16
N LEU A 101 11.49 16.33 2.83
CA LEU A 101 10.16 16.93 2.66
C LEU A 101 9.42 16.30 1.46
N THR A 102 10.09 16.14 0.33
CA THR A 102 9.48 15.55 -0.87
C THR A 102 9.08 14.09 -0.66
N SER A 103 9.81 13.34 0.18
CA SER A 103 9.49 11.94 0.49
C SER A 103 8.46 11.78 1.60
N ILE A 104 8.36 12.71 2.55
CA ILE A 104 7.38 12.66 3.66
C ILE A 104 5.98 13.10 3.20
N MET A 105 5.87 14.06 2.28
CA MET A 105 4.57 14.58 1.84
C MET A 105 3.63 13.49 1.28
N PRO A 106 4.08 12.56 0.43
CA PRO A 106 3.26 11.42 0.00
C PRO A 106 2.81 10.52 1.15
N ILE A 107 3.69 10.28 2.14
CA ILE A 107 3.39 9.45 3.32
C ILE A 107 2.24 10.08 4.11
N ILE A 108 2.29 11.39 4.33
CA ILE A 108 1.23 12.12 5.05
C ILE A 108 -0.07 12.05 4.27
N PHE A 109 -0.04 12.37 2.97
CA PHE A 109 -1.24 12.40 2.13
C PHE A 109 -1.92 11.02 2.05
N TRP A 110 -1.15 9.95 1.81
CA TRP A 110 -1.68 8.58 1.82
C TRP A 110 -2.09 8.13 3.22
N GLY A 111 -1.38 8.58 4.26
CA GLY A 111 -1.68 8.29 5.65
C GLY A 111 -3.06 8.80 6.05
N LEU A 112 -3.43 10.00 5.60
CA LEU A 112 -4.79 10.54 5.79
C LEU A 112 -5.85 9.66 5.12
N GLY A 113 -5.61 9.23 3.87
CA GLY A 113 -6.50 8.28 3.19
C GLY A 113 -6.63 6.96 3.95
N LEU A 114 -5.53 6.42 4.45
CA LEU A 114 -5.52 5.20 5.24
C LEU A 114 -6.27 5.36 6.57
N LEU A 115 -6.18 6.50 7.24
CA LEU A 115 -6.95 6.81 8.45
C LEU A 115 -8.45 6.84 8.17
N ILE A 116 -8.86 7.39 7.03
CA ILE A 116 -10.27 7.35 6.59
C ILE A 116 -10.71 5.90 6.40
N HIS A 117 -9.92 5.08 5.68
CA HIS A 117 -10.20 3.65 5.52
C HIS A 117 -10.28 2.92 6.86
N TYR A 118 -9.37 3.21 7.79
CA TYR A 118 -9.40 2.66 9.14
C TYR A 118 -10.71 3.02 9.86
N TYR A 119 -11.11 4.28 9.84
CA TYR A 119 -12.36 4.72 10.47
C TYR A 119 -13.60 4.00 9.93
N PHE A 120 -13.70 3.84 8.61
CA PHE A 120 -14.79 3.07 8.01
C PHE A 120 -14.71 1.57 8.31
N SER A 121 -13.48 1.02 8.39
CA SER A 121 -13.26 -0.39 8.73
C SER A 121 -13.81 -0.77 10.11
N LEU A 122 -13.74 0.17 11.07
CA LEU A 122 -14.28 -0.01 12.42
C LEU A 122 -15.82 -0.07 12.43
N LYS A 123 -16.47 0.58 11.45
CA LYS A 123 -17.94 0.62 11.32
C LYS A 123 -18.49 -0.54 10.51
N SER A 124 -17.69 -1.16 9.64
CA SER A 124 -18.11 -2.19 8.71
C SER A 124 -18.04 -3.60 9.28
N ILE A 125 -18.27 -3.79 10.59
CA ILE A 125 -18.29 -5.11 11.23
C ILE A 125 -19.41 -5.95 10.58
N LYS A 126 -19.04 -6.73 9.55
CA LYS A 126 -19.92 -7.69 8.91
C LYS A 126 -20.05 -8.88 9.85
N GLY A 127 -21.28 -9.12 10.29
CA GLY A 127 -21.61 -10.26 11.16
C GLY A 127 -22.29 -9.90 12.48
N ILE A 128 -22.45 -8.62 12.83
CA ILE A 128 -23.35 -8.20 13.91
C ILE A 128 -24.65 -7.73 13.28
N ASN A 129 -25.77 -8.32 13.70
CA ASN A 129 -27.09 -7.90 13.25
C ASN A 129 -27.33 -6.46 13.75
N LYS A 130 -27.64 -5.51 12.86
CA LYS A 130 -27.90 -4.11 13.27
C LYS A 130 -29.00 -4.01 14.32
N LYS A 131 -29.95 -4.95 14.34
CA LYS A 131 -30.99 -5.04 15.37
C LYS A 131 -30.44 -5.36 16.77
N GLU A 132 -29.32 -6.06 16.89
CA GLU A 132 -28.74 -6.38 18.21
C GLU A 132 -27.96 -5.21 18.84
N ILE A 133 -27.67 -4.15 18.07
CA ILE A 133 -26.94 -2.96 18.56
C ILE A 133 -27.88 -1.78 18.84
N PHE A 134 -28.97 -1.67 18.07
CA PHE A 134 -29.82 -0.47 18.05
C PHE A 134 -31.28 -0.74 18.43
N ASP A 135 -31.67 -1.99 18.65
CA ASP A 135 -32.87 -2.35 19.43
C ASP A 135 -32.42 -2.80 20.83
#